data_AF-A0A226DQI8-F1
#
_entry.id   AF-A0A226DQI8-F1
#
_cell.length_a   1.000
_cell.length_b   1.000
_cell.length_c   1.000
_cell.angle_alpha   90.00
_cell.angle_beta   90.00
_cell.angle_gamma   90.00
#
_symmetry.space_group_name_H-M   'P 1'
#
loop_
_entity.id
_entity.type
_entity.pdbx_description
1 polymer ?
#
loop_
_entity_poly.entity_id
_entity_poly.type
_entity_poly.pdbx_seq_one_letter_code
_entity_poly.pdbx_strand_id
1 'polypeptide(L)'
;METVGMNCTGIFAKYKSTRKTSFSPWLFLAATCFEETSSVPPSLDGKYYFRLTLWVWTLISTFLTNCYSCLMITDLNSPLPGARFEKWDDLLCNYAKQKKTHGNEGNHKDMLNINFHLLKLWHERGQRTQSENPYYSVDCFKLISNIETKSSGIVFLKFLEFLFVEYYQLSRNLGKEFESAILPRQTQILLSILNPKHGRLPKGIDKIKNLTEGAVQSLIESEIVDCSSKSAFMANSHELDDEHIFLSKYYYWLNFQKGKDTLYSTPTGNFFNKAGPSKIPHYYRSMLETGIYNRLLLEDVLSKATLRKPAVKAAPKPWVEGTLNGSLITLFVLYGCLSLTALAAFSWESRLCTLKVFLGTKKILKHLKWQKILKLVKQLHVYKNG
;
A
#
# COMPACT_ATOMS: atom_id res chain seq x y z
N MET A 1 16.69 21.53 9.47
CA MET A 1 17.97 21.94 8.85
C MET A 1 17.84 23.24 8.05
N GLU A 2 16.71 23.49 7.39
CA GLU A 2 16.45 24.70 6.58
C GLU A 2 16.66 26.03 7.32
N THR A 3 16.30 26.11 8.59
CA THR A 3 16.44 27.32 9.41
C THR A 3 17.89 27.69 9.74
N VAL A 4 18.81 26.72 9.78
CA VAL A 4 20.19 26.94 10.25
C VAL A 4 21.05 27.59 9.17
N GLY A 5 20.94 27.13 7.92
CA GLY A 5 21.72 27.70 6.79
C GLY A 5 21.28 29.12 6.42
N MET A 6 19.97 29.39 6.45
CA MET A 6 19.41 30.71 6.12
C MET A 6 19.64 31.76 7.21
N ASN A 7 19.67 31.36 8.48
CA ASN A 7 20.07 32.27 9.56
C ASN A 7 21.54 32.68 9.44
N CYS A 8 22.43 31.79 9.00
CA CYS A 8 23.85 32.13 8.80
C CYS A 8 24.05 33.20 7.72
N THR A 9 23.33 33.14 6.59
CA THR A 9 23.43 34.17 5.54
C THR A 9 22.78 35.48 5.96
N GLY A 10 21.64 35.46 6.65
CA GLY A 10 21.02 36.64 7.23
C GLY A 10 21.89 37.33 8.30
N ILE A 11 22.51 36.55 9.18
CA ILE A 11 23.46 37.05 10.18
C ILE A 11 24.70 37.63 9.49
N PHE A 12 25.25 36.98 8.45
CA PHE A 12 26.42 37.48 7.73
C PHE A 12 26.13 38.77 6.96
N ALA A 13 24.97 38.86 6.31
CA ALA A 13 24.51 40.09 5.65
C ALA A 13 24.35 41.24 6.66
N LYS A 14 23.78 40.95 7.84
CA LYS A 14 23.60 41.92 8.93
C LYS A 14 24.93 42.33 9.58
N TYR A 15 25.91 41.42 9.63
CA TYR A 15 27.21 41.67 10.28
C TYR A 15 28.21 42.40 9.38
N LYS A 16 28.13 42.22 8.05
CA LYS A 16 29.12 42.76 7.10
C LYS A 16 28.60 43.94 6.26
N SER A 17 27.29 44.15 6.18
CA SER A 17 26.70 45.25 5.40
C SER A 17 26.39 46.46 6.28
N THR A 18 27.28 47.45 6.28
CA THR A 18 27.16 48.72 6.99
C THR A 18 26.19 49.73 6.34
N ARG A 19 25.25 49.32 5.46
CA ARG A 19 24.19 50.22 4.92
C ARG A 19 22.85 49.51 4.67
N LYS A 20 21.76 50.25 4.91
CA LYS A 20 20.33 49.91 4.76
C LYS A 20 20.02 49.19 3.44
N THR A 21 20.12 47.86 3.40
CA THR A 21 19.62 47.06 2.27
C THR A 21 18.61 46.06 2.82
N SER A 22 17.36 46.15 2.33
CA SER A 22 16.26 45.25 2.69
C SER A 22 16.25 44.04 1.74
N PHE A 23 17.31 43.23 1.77
CA PHE A 23 17.30 41.96 1.05
C PHE A 23 16.75 40.86 1.97
N SER A 24 15.71 40.17 1.52
CA SER A 24 15.14 39.00 2.20
C SER A 24 15.55 37.73 1.45
N PRO A 25 16.50 36.93 1.97
CA PRO A 25 16.89 35.66 1.36
C PRO A 25 15.70 34.69 1.23
N TRP A 26 14.73 34.78 2.15
CA TRP A 26 13.52 33.96 2.12
C TRP A 26 12.62 34.26 0.93
N LEU A 27 12.40 35.54 0.61
CA LEU A 27 11.59 35.92 -0.55
C LEU A 27 12.28 35.53 -1.86
N PHE A 28 13.62 35.66 -1.91
CA PHE A 28 14.39 35.20 -3.07
C PHE A 28 14.21 33.69 -3.28
N LEU A 29 14.34 32.90 -2.21
CA LEU A 29 14.19 31.45 -2.28
C LEU A 29 12.76 31.04 -2.67
N ALA A 30 11.76 31.68 -2.07
CA ALA A 30 10.35 31.45 -2.41
C ALA A 30 10.08 31.77 -3.88
N ALA A 31 10.53 32.93 -4.38
CA ALA A 31 10.41 33.28 -5.80
C ALA A 31 11.05 32.20 -6.69
N THR A 32 12.25 31.72 -6.33
CA THR A 32 12.94 30.66 -7.07
C THR A 32 12.16 29.34 -7.08
N CYS A 33 11.51 28.95 -5.98
CA CYS A 33 10.65 27.77 -5.91
C CYS A 33 9.42 27.87 -6.83
N PHE A 34 8.91 29.09 -7.04
CA PHE A 34 7.82 29.38 -7.96
C PHE A 34 8.29 29.73 -9.38
N GLU A 35 9.56 29.48 -9.70
CA GLU A 35 10.20 29.83 -10.98
C GLU A 35 10.16 31.33 -11.32
N GLU A 36 9.98 32.19 -10.31
CA GLU A 36 10.04 33.64 -10.43
C GLU A 36 11.44 34.18 -10.10
N THR A 37 11.90 35.16 -10.89
CA THR A 37 13.17 35.84 -10.63
C THR A 37 12.97 37.04 -9.71
N SER A 38 13.68 37.11 -8.58
CA SER A 38 13.73 38.34 -7.77
C SER A 38 15.06 39.08 -7.97
N SER A 39 15.00 40.41 -7.95
CA SER A 39 16.19 41.25 -8.17
C SER A 39 17.17 41.16 -7.00
N VAL A 40 18.40 40.74 -7.27
CA VAL A 40 19.50 40.74 -6.29
C VAL A 40 20.16 42.12 -6.27
N PRO A 41 20.40 42.74 -5.10
CA PRO A 41 21.13 44.00 -5.02
C PRO A 41 22.56 43.89 -5.61
N PRO A 42 23.04 44.88 -6.38
CA PRO A 42 24.38 44.85 -7.00
C PRO A 42 25.53 44.68 -6.00
N SER A 43 25.32 45.13 -4.75
CA SER A 43 26.30 45.03 -3.66
C SER A 43 26.55 43.58 -3.19
N LEU A 44 25.56 42.70 -3.36
CA LEU A 44 25.63 41.28 -3.01
C LEU A 44 26.03 40.42 -4.20
N ASP A 45 25.60 40.80 -5.41
CA ASP A 45 25.87 40.02 -6.63
C ASP A 45 27.37 39.83 -6.88
N GLY A 46 28.20 40.85 -6.66
CA GLY A 46 29.66 40.74 -6.85
C GLY A 46 30.40 39.83 -5.85
N LYS A 47 29.69 39.18 -4.90
CA LYS A 47 30.33 38.36 -3.87
C LYS A 47 30.26 36.86 -4.20
N TYR A 48 31.43 36.23 -4.36
CA TYR A 48 31.55 34.81 -4.69
C TYR A 48 30.76 33.88 -3.74
N TYR A 49 30.84 34.12 -2.42
CA TYR A 49 30.13 33.28 -1.43
C TYR A 49 28.61 33.33 -1.61
N PHE A 50 28.07 34.52 -1.90
CA PHE A 50 26.64 34.73 -2.09
C PHE A 50 26.18 33.98 -3.33
N ARG A 51 26.91 34.12 -4.44
CA ARG A 51 26.65 33.39 -5.68
C ARG A 51 26.68 31.88 -5.48
N LEU A 52 27.66 31.34 -4.76
CA LEU A 52 27.80 29.89 -4.57
C LEU A 52 26.67 29.32 -3.71
N THR A 53 26.32 29.99 -2.61
CA THR A 53 25.18 29.58 -1.78
C THR A 53 23.87 29.65 -2.56
N LEU A 54 23.64 30.75 -3.29
CA LEU A 54 22.44 30.94 -4.06
C LEU A 54 22.33 29.91 -5.19
N TRP A 55 23.42 29.63 -5.92
CA TRP A 55 23.47 28.59 -6.95
C TRP A 55 23.11 27.20 -6.42
N VAL A 56 23.67 26.81 -5.27
CA VAL A 56 23.37 25.50 -4.66
C VAL A 56 21.89 25.44 -4.27
N TRP A 57 21.35 26.49 -3.65
CA TRP A 57 19.95 26.54 -3.27
C TRP A 57 19.00 26.54 -4.46
N THR A 58 19.31 27.29 -5.52
CA THR A 58 18.54 27.31 -6.76
C THR A 58 18.55 25.92 -7.41
N LEU A 59 19.71 25.26 -7.51
CA LEU A 59 19.81 23.92 -8.07
C LEU A 59 18.99 22.90 -7.25
N ILE A 60 19.06 22.97 -5.93
CA ILE A 60 18.27 22.13 -5.02
C ILE A 60 16.77 22.38 -5.21
N SER A 61 16.37 23.65 -5.24
CA SER A 61 14.97 24.06 -5.39
C SER A 61 14.42 23.56 -6.73
N THR A 62 15.07 23.87 -7.85
CA THR A 62 14.65 23.41 -9.18
C THR A 62 14.58 21.88 -9.26
N PHE A 63 15.56 21.17 -8.69
CA PHE A 63 15.54 19.71 -8.68
C PHE A 63 14.36 19.15 -7.87
N LEU A 64 14.10 19.68 -6.68
CA LEU A 64 12.96 19.28 -5.85
C LEU A 64 11.62 19.59 -6.53
N THR A 65 11.46 20.79 -7.10
CA THR A 65 10.22 21.19 -7.78
C THR A 65 9.97 20.34 -9.02
N ASN A 66 11.01 20.08 -9.84
CA ASN A 66 10.91 19.23 -11.02
C ASN A 66 10.62 17.78 -10.65
N CYS A 67 11.31 17.24 -9.65
CA CYS A 67 11.04 15.86 -9.22
C CYS A 67 9.65 15.73 -8.62
N TYR A 68 9.24 16.64 -7.73
CA TYR A 68 7.89 16.63 -7.15
C TYR A 68 6.82 16.73 -8.24
N SER A 69 7.01 17.62 -9.21
CA SER A 69 6.12 17.72 -10.37
C SER A 69 6.08 16.42 -11.17
N CYS A 70 7.23 15.78 -11.42
CA CYS A 70 7.29 14.46 -12.06
C CYS A 70 6.58 13.38 -11.24
N LEU A 71 6.70 13.35 -9.90
CA LEU A 71 5.96 12.40 -9.06
C LEU A 71 4.46 12.68 -9.15
N MET A 72 4.03 13.94 -9.04
CA MET A 72 2.64 14.32 -9.15
C MET A 72 2.06 13.98 -10.53
N ILE A 73 2.81 14.25 -11.61
CA ILE A 73 2.45 13.88 -12.98
C ILE A 73 2.40 12.37 -13.14
N THR A 74 3.33 11.64 -12.52
CA THR A 74 3.34 10.17 -12.56
C THR A 74 2.16 9.61 -11.79
N ASP A 75 1.79 10.18 -10.64
CA ASP A 75 0.61 9.76 -9.88
C ASP A 75 -0.68 10.11 -10.62
N LEU A 76 -0.75 11.28 -11.25
CA LEU A 76 -1.90 11.71 -12.06
C LEU A 76 -2.06 10.93 -13.37
N ASN A 77 -0.95 10.49 -13.98
CA ASN A 77 -0.96 9.66 -15.18
C ASN A 77 -0.84 8.17 -14.86
N SER A 78 -0.62 7.79 -13.60
CA SER A 78 -0.63 6.40 -13.20
C SER A 78 -2.01 5.85 -13.56
N PRO A 79 -2.09 4.65 -14.16
CA PRO A 79 -3.39 4.04 -14.37
C PRO A 79 -4.11 4.04 -13.02
N LEU A 80 -5.36 4.55 -13.01
CA LEU A 80 -6.18 4.61 -11.80
C LEU A 80 -5.95 3.34 -10.98
N PRO A 81 -5.76 3.45 -9.64
CA PRO A 81 -5.49 2.29 -8.81
C PRO A 81 -6.49 1.20 -9.20
N GLY A 82 -5.96 0.06 -9.64
CA GLY A 82 -6.77 -1.01 -10.21
C GLY A 82 -7.98 -1.26 -9.34
N ALA A 83 -9.12 -1.58 -9.97
CA ALA A 83 -10.39 -1.75 -9.27
C ALA A 83 -10.19 -2.56 -7.98
N ARG A 84 -10.64 -2.00 -6.85
CA ARG A 84 -10.61 -2.68 -5.56
C ARG A 84 -11.91 -3.43 -5.36
N PHE A 85 -11.81 -4.73 -5.12
CA PHE A 85 -12.95 -5.61 -4.90
C PHE A 85 -13.08 -5.85 -3.39
N GLU A 86 -13.73 -4.94 -2.68
CA GLU A 86 -13.85 -5.00 -1.22
C GLU A 86 -15.16 -5.64 -0.77
N LYS A 87 -16.20 -5.59 -1.61
CA LYS A 87 -17.55 -6.02 -1.25
C LYS A 87 -18.07 -7.10 -2.18
N TRP A 88 -19.07 -7.85 -1.71
CA TRP A 88 -19.74 -8.85 -2.53
C TRP A 88 -20.43 -8.26 -3.76
N ASP A 89 -20.88 -7.01 -3.67
CA ASP A 89 -21.46 -6.28 -4.81
C ASP A 89 -20.49 -6.14 -5.98
N ASP A 90 -19.18 -6.05 -5.70
CA ASP A 90 -18.13 -5.89 -6.71
C ASP A 90 -17.89 -7.19 -7.50
N LEU A 91 -18.29 -8.32 -6.92
CA LEU A 91 -18.14 -9.65 -7.51
C LEU A 91 -19.33 -10.05 -8.39
N LEU A 92 -20.45 -9.31 -8.35
CA LEU A 92 -21.68 -9.70 -9.03
C LEU A 92 -21.56 -9.61 -10.56
N CYS A 93 -22.02 -10.66 -11.25
CA CYS A 93 -22.18 -10.64 -12.70
C CYS A 93 -23.22 -9.60 -13.13
N ASN A 94 -22.75 -8.46 -13.63
CA ASN A 94 -23.50 -7.56 -14.50
C ASN A 94 -24.73 -6.86 -13.87
N TYR A 95 -24.63 -6.45 -12.60
CA TYR A 95 -25.68 -5.68 -11.94
C TYR A 95 -25.86 -4.26 -12.53
N ALA A 96 -24.75 -3.62 -12.93
CA ALA A 96 -24.76 -2.25 -13.46
C ALA A 96 -25.38 -2.10 -14.85
N LYS A 97 -25.29 -3.13 -15.71
CA LYS A 97 -25.99 -3.11 -17.01
C LYS A 97 -27.49 -3.39 -16.84
N GLN A 98 -27.87 -4.30 -15.95
CA GLN A 98 -29.29 -4.64 -15.72
C GLN A 98 -30.08 -3.50 -15.08
N LYS A 99 -29.47 -2.75 -14.14
CA LYS A 99 -30.16 -1.62 -13.46
C LYS A 99 -30.47 -0.44 -14.40
N LYS A 100 -29.77 -0.33 -15.53
CA LYS A 100 -30.03 0.72 -16.54
C LYS A 100 -31.03 0.30 -17.62
N THR A 101 -31.15 -0.99 -17.93
CA THR A 101 -32.05 -1.47 -18.99
C THR A 101 -33.43 -1.90 -18.51
N HIS A 102 -33.59 -2.31 -17.25
CA HIS A 102 -34.89 -2.65 -16.68
C HIS A 102 -35.32 -1.64 -15.63
N GLY A 103 -35.93 -0.55 -16.09
CA GLY A 103 -36.74 0.35 -15.26
C GLY A 103 -38.05 -0.28 -14.76
N ASN A 104 -38.24 -1.59 -14.95
CA ASN A 104 -39.37 -2.36 -14.45
C ASN A 104 -38.83 -3.58 -13.72
N GLU A 105 -39.41 -3.85 -12.55
CA GLU A 105 -39.21 -5.02 -11.70
C GLU A 105 -39.03 -6.30 -12.54
N GLY A 106 -37.78 -6.67 -12.79
CA GLY A 106 -37.48 -7.96 -13.39
C GLY A 106 -37.99 -9.03 -12.42
N ASN A 107 -38.91 -9.85 -12.89
CA ASN A 107 -39.58 -10.89 -12.12
C ASN A 107 -38.54 -11.80 -11.44
N HIS A 108 -38.23 -11.51 -10.17
CA HIS A 108 -37.20 -12.23 -9.40
C HIS A 108 -37.42 -13.75 -9.40
N LYS A 109 -38.68 -14.17 -9.64
CA LYS A 109 -39.12 -15.55 -9.78
C LYS A 109 -38.47 -16.25 -10.97
N ASP A 110 -38.29 -15.56 -12.08
CA ASP A 110 -37.68 -16.12 -13.29
C ASP A 110 -36.17 -16.32 -13.08
N MET A 111 -35.51 -15.36 -12.43
CA MET A 111 -34.10 -15.50 -12.05
C MET A 111 -33.90 -16.65 -11.07
N LEU A 112 -34.79 -16.79 -10.08
CA LEU A 112 -34.76 -17.89 -9.12
C LEU A 112 -34.93 -19.24 -9.81
N ASN A 113 -35.94 -19.37 -10.68
CA ASN A 113 -36.26 -20.61 -11.37
C ASN A 113 -35.14 -21.04 -12.32
N ILE A 114 -34.57 -20.10 -13.09
CA ILE A 114 -33.44 -20.39 -14.00
C ILE A 114 -32.21 -20.78 -13.20
N ASN A 115 -31.85 -20.00 -12.17
CA ASN A 115 -30.69 -20.30 -11.34
C ASN A 115 -30.84 -21.65 -10.64
N PHE A 116 -32.05 -21.98 -10.17
CA PHE A 116 -32.31 -23.26 -9.51
C PHE A 116 -32.25 -24.44 -10.46
N HIS A 117 -32.92 -24.35 -11.61
CA HIS A 117 -32.89 -25.42 -12.59
C HIS A 117 -31.44 -25.73 -12.97
N LEU A 118 -30.62 -24.70 -13.14
CA LEU A 118 -29.20 -24.86 -13.41
C LEU A 118 -28.46 -25.43 -12.20
N LEU A 119 -28.65 -24.91 -10.99
CA LEU A 119 -27.98 -25.42 -9.79
C LEU A 119 -28.33 -26.90 -9.52
N LYS A 120 -29.60 -27.27 -9.73
CA LYS A 120 -30.10 -28.63 -9.61
C LYS A 120 -29.48 -29.55 -10.66
N LEU A 121 -29.47 -29.13 -11.94
CA LEU A 121 -28.78 -29.88 -13.00
C LEU A 121 -27.30 -30.07 -12.68
N TRP A 122 -26.65 -29.06 -12.11
CA TRP A 122 -25.25 -29.14 -11.69
C TRP A 122 -25.03 -30.10 -10.52
N HIS A 123 -25.96 -30.13 -9.57
CA HIS A 123 -25.93 -31.09 -8.47
C HIS A 123 -26.14 -32.53 -8.98
N GLU A 124 -27.10 -32.72 -9.87
CA GLU A 124 -27.51 -34.03 -10.39
C GLU A 124 -26.54 -34.63 -11.42
N ARG A 125 -25.95 -33.81 -12.31
CA ARG A 125 -25.00 -34.31 -13.34
C ARG A 125 -23.61 -34.63 -12.80
N GLY A 126 -23.33 -34.31 -11.54
CA GLY A 126 -22.00 -34.45 -10.97
C GLY A 126 -21.00 -33.46 -11.58
N GLN A 127 -20.01 -33.07 -10.80
CA GLN A 127 -19.06 -31.98 -11.09
C GLN A 127 -18.13 -32.19 -12.30
N ARG A 128 -18.36 -33.20 -13.14
CA ARG A 128 -17.33 -33.72 -14.06
C ARG A 128 -17.20 -32.97 -15.39
N THR A 129 -18.17 -32.18 -15.84
CA THR A 129 -18.08 -31.53 -17.16
C THR A 129 -18.59 -30.07 -17.17
N GLN A 130 -17.80 -29.14 -16.63
CA GLN A 130 -18.04 -27.70 -16.83
C GLN A 130 -17.72 -27.20 -18.26
N SER A 131 -17.06 -28.02 -19.09
CA SER A 131 -16.77 -27.67 -20.50
C SER A 131 -18.02 -27.22 -21.28
N GLU A 132 -19.22 -27.52 -20.78
CA GLU A 132 -20.50 -27.19 -21.41
C GLU A 132 -21.42 -26.37 -20.50
N ASN A 133 -20.92 -25.40 -19.73
CA ASN A 133 -21.83 -24.37 -19.20
C ASN A 133 -22.08 -23.32 -20.29
N PRO A 134 -23.18 -23.38 -21.06
CA PRO A 134 -23.41 -22.43 -22.16
C PRO A 134 -23.64 -21.00 -21.66
N TYR A 135 -23.83 -20.81 -20.35
CA TYR A 135 -24.06 -19.51 -19.74
C TYR A 135 -22.80 -18.87 -19.16
N TYR A 136 -21.65 -19.56 -19.15
CA TYR A 136 -20.41 -19.01 -18.60
C TYR A 136 -19.99 -17.73 -19.34
N SER A 137 -19.63 -16.70 -18.58
CA SER A 137 -19.22 -15.40 -19.11
C SER A 137 -17.80 -15.08 -18.69
N VAL A 138 -16.91 -14.81 -19.66
CA VAL A 138 -15.52 -14.40 -19.41
C VAL A 138 -15.41 -13.05 -18.69
N ASP A 139 -16.44 -12.21 -18.80
CA ASP A 139 -16.47 -10.89 -18.14
C ASP A 139 -16.72 -10.96 -16.63
N CYS A 140 -17.15 -12.13 -16.14
CA CYS A 140 -17.57 -12.35 -14.76
C CYS A 140 -16.47 -12.98 -13.92
N PHE A 141 -16.53 -12.78 -12.60
CA PHE A 141 -15.69 -13.50 -11.67
C PHE A 141 -16.01 -15.00 -11.67
N LYS A 142 -14.98 -15.81 -11.76
CA LYS A 142 -15.02 -17.21 -11.37
C LYS A 142 -14.92 -17.31 -9.85
N LEU A 143 -15.88 -17.96 -9.22
CA LEU A 143 -15.97 -18.10 -7.77
C LEU A 143 -15.54 -19.54 -7.40
N ILE A 144 -14.28 -19.70 -6.99
CA ILE A 144 -13.66 -21.01 -6.72
C ILE A 144 -13.50 -21.21 -5.22
N SER A 145 -13.56 -22.47 -4.74
CA SER A 145 -13.39 -22.80 -3.33
C SER A 145 -12.68 -24.13 -3.16
N ASN A 146 -12.18 -24.41 -1.96
CA ASN A 146 -11.64 -25.72 -1.61
C ASN A 146 -12.66 -26.85 -1.78
N ILE A 147 -12.15 -28.07 -1.91
CA ILE A 147 -12.98 -29.28 -1.86
C ILE A 147 -13.18 -29.76 -0.43
N GLU A 148 -14.26 -30.48 -0.20
CA GLU A 148 -14.55 -31.21 1.03
C GLU A 148 -15.00 -32.63 0.67
N THR A 149 -14.43 -33.61 1.38
CA THR A 149 -14.80 -35.01 1.23
C THR A 149 -15.71 -35.38 2.38
N LYS A 150 -16.96 -35.73 2.07
CA LYS A 150 -17.91 -36.20 3.09
C LYS A 150 -17.59 -37.62 3.52
N SER A 151 -18.17 -38.05 4.64
CA SER A 151 -18.08 -39.44 5.12
C SER A 151 -18.55 -40.49 4.09
N SER A 152 -19.39 -40.08 3.13
CA SER A 152 -19.82 -40.90 2.00
C SER A 152 -18.76 -41.07 0.90
N GLY A 153 -17.60 -40.42 1.01
CA GLY A 153 -16.56 -40.37 -0.03
C GLY A 153 -16.90 -39.44 -1.20
N ILE A 154 -18.04 -38.75 -1.16
CA ILE A 154 -18.42 -37.78 -2.19
C ILE A 154 -17.66 -36.48 -1.95
N VAL A 155 -17.04 -35.99 -3.01
CA VAL A 155 -16.26 -34.75 -3.03
C VAL A 155 -17.14 -33.60 -3.53
N PHE A 156 -17.17 -32.50 -2.78
CA PHE A 156 -17.88 -31.28 -3.14
C PHE A 156 -16.96 -30.06 -3.06
N LEU A 157 -17.32 -28.98 -3.74
CA LEU A 157 -16.70 -27.67 -3.52
C LEU A 157 -17.42 -27.02 -2.33
N LYS A 158 -16.69 -26.66 -1.27
CA LYS A 158 -17.26 -26.13 -0.01
C LYS A 158 -18.25 -24.99 -0.23
N PHE A 159 -17.87 -24.00 -1.03
CA PHE A 159 -18.71 -22.83 -1.26
C PHE A 159 -19.95 -23.17 -2.10
N LEU A 160 -19.83 -24.10 -3.06
CA LEU A 160 -20.98 -24.53 -3.85
C LEU A 160 -21.98 -25.31 -2.99
N GLU A 161 -21.50 -26.16 -2.10
CA GLU A 161 -22.35 -26.84 -1.13
C GLU A 161 -23.09 -25.84 -0.23
N PHE A 162 -22.36 -24.87 0.31
CA PHE A 162 -22.93 -23.78 1.09
C PHE A 162 -24.06 -23.05 0.32
N LEU A 163 -23.79 -22.65 -0.93
CA LEU A 163 -24.78 -22.01 -1.79
C LEU A 163 -26.02 -22.89 -2.03
N PHE A 164 -25.84 -24.20 -2.15
CA PHE A 164 -26.95 -25.14 -2.33
C PHE A 164 -27.82 -25.25 -1.08
N VAL A 165 -27.21 -25.33 0.10
CA VAL A 165 -27.91 -25.36 1.39
C VAL A 165 -28.70 -24.07 1.60
N GLU A 166 -28.06 -22.92 1.43
CA GLU A 166 -28.69 -21.60 1.56
C GLU A 166 -29.85 -21.43 0.58
N TYR A 167 -29.65 -21.83 -0.68
CA TYR A 167 -30.72 -21.82 -1.66
C TYR A 167 -31.91 -22.69 -1.21
N TYR A 168 -31.67 -23.92 -0.74
CA TYR A 168 -32.76 -24.81 -0.35
C TYR A 168 -33.55 -24.27 0.84
N GLN A 169 -32.85 -23.70 1.83
CA GLN A 169 -33.50 -23.01 2.94
C GLN A 169 -34.31 -21.81 2.45
N LEU A 170 -33.71 -21.00 1.59
CA LEU A 170 -34.35 -19.84 1.00
C LEU A 170 -35.60 -20.24 0.21
N SER A 171 -35.52 -21.23 -0.66
CA SER A 171 -36.65 -21.73 -1.47
C SER A 171 -37.79 -22.27 -0.61
N ARG A 172 -37.47 -23.02 0.46
CA ARG A 172 -38.49 -23.52 1.40
C ARG A 172 -39.20 -22.40 2.16
N ASN A 173 -38.45 -21.39 2.60
CA ASN A 173 -39.00 -20.26 3.34
C ASN A 173 -39.81 -19.33 2.43
N LEU A 174 -39.34 -19.10 1.21
CA LEU A 174 -39.94 -18.15 0.27
C LEU A 174 -41.17 -18.66 -0.47
N GLY A 175 -41.42 -19.98 -0.51
CA GLY A 175 -42.56 -20.57 -1.24
C GLY A 175 -43.96 -20.06 -0.83
N LYS A 176 -44.07 -19.25 0.23
CA LYS A 176 -45.31 -18.64 0.71
C LYS A 176 -45.39 -17.11 0.61
N GLU A 177 -44.29 -16.40 0.40
CA GLU A 177 -44.22 -14.92 0.58
C GLU A 177 -43.68 -14.14 -0.64
N PHE A 178 -43.34 -14.82 -1.74
CA PHE A 178 -42.59 -14.21 -2.84
C PHE A 178 -43.40 -13.24 -3.72
N GLU A 179 -44.72 -13.19 -3.59
CA GLU A 179 -45.55 -12.35 -4.48
C GLU A 179 -45.52 -10.86 -4.13
N SER A 180 -45.01 -10.46 -2.95
CA SER A 180 -44.98 -9.03 -2.57
C SER A 180 -43.80 -8.58 -1.70
N ALA A 181 -42.88 -9.47 -1.33
CA ALA A 181 -41.82 -9.13 -0.37
C ALA A 181 -40.56 -8.56 -1.05
N ILE A 182 -40.16 -7.36 -0.62
CA ILE A 182 -38.83 -6.80 -0.91
C ILE A 182 -37.78 -7.72 -0.24
N LEU A 183 -36.96 -8.39 -1.05
CA LEU A 183 -35.94 -9.29 -0.54
C LEU A 183 -34.86 -8.52 0.24
N PRO A 184 -34.39 -9.03 1.40
CA PRO A 184 -33.23 -8.48 2.07
C PRO A 184 -32.01 -8.41 1.13
N ARG A 185 -31.17 -7.39 1.29
CA ARG A 185 -29.99 -7.19 0.42
C ARG A 185 -29.08 -8.42 0.34
N GLN A 186 -28.86 -9.11 1.46
CA GLN A 186 -28.04 -10.32 1.53
C GLN A 186 -28.61 -11.43 0.65
N THR A 187 -29.95 -11.60 0.66
CA THR A 187 -30.64 -12.53 -0.21
C THR A 187 -30.47 -12.16 -1.68
N GLN A 188 -30.56 -10.87 -2.02
CA GLN A 188 -30.33 -10.40 -3.40
C GLN A 188 -28.89 -10.70 -3.88
N ILE A 189 -27.89 -10.47 -3.02
CA ILE A 189 -26.48 -10.79 -3.28
C ILE A 189 -26.31 -12.30 -3.48
N LEU A 190 -26.84 -13.11 -2.56
CA LEU A 190 -26.79 -14.57 -2.63
C LEU A 190 -27.41 -15.09 -3.95
N LEU A 191 -28.58 -14.60 -4.32
CA LEU A 191 -29.24 -14.95 -5.58
C LEU A 191 -28.43 -14.53 -6.81
N SER A 192 -27.72 -13.41 -6.72
CA SER A 192 -26.85 -12.91 -7.78
C SER A 192 -25.57 -13.76 -7.92
N ILE A 193 -25.00 -14.23 -6.81
CA ILE A 193 -23.87 -15.17 -6.79
C ILE A 193 -24.24 -16.54 -7.37
N LEU A 194 -25.50 -16.96 -7.20
CA LEU A 194 -26.04 -18.18 -7.80
C LEU A 194 -26.17 -18.11 -9.33
N ASN A 195 -25.95 -16.94 -9.94
CA ASN A 195 -26.03 -16.77 -11.39
C ASN A 195 -25.07 -17.74 -12.11
N PRO A 196 -25.55 -18.51 -13.11
CA PRO A 196 -24.74 -19.49 -13.85
C PRO A 196 -23.62 -18.87 -14.68
N LYS A 197 -23.61 -17.54 -14.85
CA LYS A 197 -22.52 -16.83 -15.53
C LYS A 197 -21.20 -16.90 -14.76
N HIS A 198 -21.26 -17.04 -13.44
CA HIS A 198 -20.09 -17.30 -12.62
C HIS A 198 -19.55 -18.70 -12.91
N GLY A 199 -18.28 -18.79 -13.30
CA GLY A 199 -17.59 -20.08 -13.31
C GLY A 199 -17.35 -20.55 -11.86
N ARG A 200 -17.32 -21.87 -11.62
CA ARG A 200 -17.18 -22.41 -10.26
C ARG A 200 -16.04 -23.42 -10.08
N LEU A 201 -15.58 -24.05 -11.16
CA LEU A 201 -14.49 -25.01 -11.09
C LEU A 201 -13.20 -24.42 -11.68
N PRO A 202 -12.05 -24.84 -11.14
CA PRO A 202 -10.79 -24.41 -11.66
C PRO A 202 -10.53 -24.99 -13.07
N LYS A 203 -9.75 -24.28 -13.90
CA LYS A 203 -9.36 -24.75 -15.24
C LYS A 203 -8.62 -26.08 -15.13
N GLY A 204 -9.00 -27.08 -15.94
CA GLY A 204 -8.31 -28.37 -16.01
C GLY A 204 -8.74 -29.42 -14.98
N ILE A 205 -9.76 -29.14 -14.14
CA ILE A 205 -10.28 -30.13 -13.18
C ILE A 205 -10.81 -31.39 -13.87
N ASP A 206 -11.34 -31.24 -15.08
CA ASP A 206 -11.87 -32.29 -15.95
C ASP A 206 -10.80 -33.31 -16.36
N LYS A 207 -9.53 -32.91 -16.34
CA LYS A 207 -8.39 -33.77 -16.68
C LYS A 207 -7.94 -34.65 -15.52
N ILE A 208 -8.40 -34.37 -14.30
CA ILE A 208 -8.02 -35.11 -13.10
C ILE A 208 -8.93 -36.33 -12.94
N LYS A 209 -8.37 -37.52 -13.13
CA LYS A 209 -9.10 -38.80 -12.92
C LYS A 209 -9.44 -39.04 -11.45
N ASN A 210 -8.49 -38.76 -10.56
CA ASN A 210 -8.61 -38.96 -9.11
C ASN A 210 -8.51 -37.60 -8.42
N LEU A 211 -9.65 -37.04 -8.00
CA LEU A 211 -9.70 -35.79 -7.24
C LEU A 211 -9.05 -36.00 -5.87
N THR A 212 -7.78 -35.63 -5.76
CA THR A 212 -7.10 -35.48 -4.47
C THR A 212 -7.15 -34.00 -4.07
N GLU A 213 -7.20 -33.74 -2.76
CA GLU A 213 -7.22 -32.37 -2.22
C GLU A 213 -6.04 -31.56 -2.73
N GLY A 214 -4.82 -32.11 -2.67
CA GLY A 214 -3.62 -31.43 -3.17
C GLY A 214 -3.66 -31.10 -4.67
N ALA A 215 -4.23 -31.97 -5.51
CA ALA A 215 -4.34 -31.72 -6.94
C ALA A 215 -5.34 -30.56 -7.22
N VAL A 216 -6.50 -30.58 -6.57
CA VAL A 216 -7.49 -29.50 -6.73
C VAL A 216 -6.98 -28.18 -6.14
N GLN A 217 -6.33 -28.22 -4.98
CA GLN A 217 -5.68 -27.06 -4.36
C GLN A 217 -4.68 -26.40 -5.33
N SER A 218 -3.83 -27.20 -5.99
CA SER A 218 -2.86 -26.68 -6.95
C SER A 218 -3.50 -26.02 -8.17
N LEU A 219 -4.65 -26.55 -8.65
CA LEU A 219 -5.38 -25.94 -9.76
C LEU A 219 -6.02 -24.62 -9.33
N ILE A 220 -6.64 -24.58 -8.15
CA ILE A 220 -7.21 -23.36 -7.54
C ILE A 220 -6.13 -22.30 -7.42
N GLU A 221 -4.99 -22.65 -6.82
CA GLU A 221 -3.85 -21.75 -6.63
C GLU A 221 -3.33 -21.21 -7.98
N SER A 222 -3.19 -22.07 -8.98
CA SER A 222 -2.75 -21.65 -10.31
C SER A 222 -3.72 -20.66 -10.97
N GLU A 223 -5.01 -20.77 -10.69
CA GLU A 223 -6.03 -19.87 -11.22
C GLU A 223 -6.16 -18.57 -10.41
N ILE A 224 -5.92 -18.57 -9.10
CA ILE A 224 -5.88 -17.35 -8.28
C ILE A 224 -4.65 -16.49 -8.63
N VAL A 225 -3.51 -17.15 -8.90
CA VAL A 225 -2.26 -16.48 -9.28
C VAL A 225 -2.31 -15.97 -10.73
N ASP A 226 -3.21 -16.49 -11.57
CA ASP A 226 -3.41 -16.05 -12.95
C ASP A 226 -4.22 -14.76 -13.04
N CYS A 227 -3.52 -13.62 -12.95
CA CYS A 227 -4.10 -12.28 -13.09
C CYS A 227 -4.70 -11.97 -14.49
N SER A 228 -4.53 -12.84 -15.48
CA SER A 228 -5.20 -12.67 -16.79
C SER A 228 -6.70 -12.97 -16.71
N SER A 229 -7.13 -13.68 -15.66
CA SER A 229 -8.52 -14.08 -15.46
C SER A 229 -9.10 -13.48 -14.19
N LYS A 230 -10.41 -13.20 -14.21
CA LYS A 230 -11.14 -12.71 -13.04
C LYS A 230 -11.54 -13.90 -12.18
N SER A 231 -10.76 -14.18 -11.14
CA SER A 231 -11.00 -15.28 -10.22
C SER A 231 -11.05 -14.76 -8.78
N ALA A 232 -11.98 -15.29 -8.00
CA ALA A 232 -12.16 -14.97 -6.60
C ALA A 232 -12.26 -16.27 -5.80
N PHE A 233 -11.42 -16.37 -4.76
CA PHE A 233 -11.41 -17.53 -3.87
C PHE A 233 -12.40 -17.33 -2.72
N MET A 234 -13.26 -18.32 -2.52
CA MET A 234 -14.35 -18.32 -1.56
C MET A 234 -14.07 -19.38 -0.49
N ALA A 235 -14.00 -18.94 0.75
CA ALA A 235 -13.82 -19.81 1.90
C ALA A 235 -14.40 -19.15 3.16
N ASN A 236 -14.41 -19.89 4.26
CA ASN A 236 -14.68 -19.33 5.57
C ASN A 236 -13.59 -18.31 5.94
N SER A 237 -13.92 -17.35 6.81
CA SER A 237 -13.00 -16.25 7.14
C SER A 237 -11.60 -16.72 7.59
N HIS A 238 -11.53 -17.77 8.42
CA HIS A 238 -10.24 -18.34 8.87
C HIS A 238 -9.46 -18.98 7.72
N GLU A 239 -10.09 -19.84 6.92
CA GLU A 239 -9.44 -20.46 5.75
C GLU A 239 -8.99 -19.42 4.72
N LEU A 240 -9.74 -18.33 4.57
CA LEU A 240 -9.41 -17.22 3.69
C LEU A 240 -8.18 -16.43 4.19
N ASP A 241 -8.07 -16.21 5.51
CA ASP A 241 -6.89 -15.59 6.12
C ASP A 241 -5.64 -16.45 5.94
N ASP A 242 -5.78 -17.76 6.14
CA ASP A 242 -4.69 -18.73 5.97
C ASP A 242 -4.19 -18.75 4.52
N GLU A 243 -5.12 -18.82 3.56
CA GLU A 243 -4.79 -18.78 2.13
C GLU A 243 -4.16 -17.44 1.76
N HIS A 244 -4.66 -16.32 2.29
CA HIS A 244 -4.10 -14.99 2.03
C HIS A 244 -2.67 -14.86 2.54
N ILE A 245 -2.37 -15.36 3.75
CA ILE A 245 -1.01 -15.40 4.30
C ILE A 245 -0.09 -16.26 3.42
N PHE A 246 -0.55 -17.45 3.03
CA PHE A 246 0.19 -18.34 2.15
C PHE A 246 0.50 -17.66 0.81
N LEU A 247 -0.52 -17.13 0.13
CA LEU A 247 -0.36 -16.49 -1.17
C LEU A 247 0.54 -15.26 -1.09
N SER A 248 0.36 -14.39 -0.09
CA SER A 248 1.19 -13.19 0.09
C SER A 248 2.67 -13.54 0.35
N LYS A 249 2.94 -14.66 1.01
CA LYS A 249 4.30 -15.13 1.30
C LYS A 249 5.01 -15.69 0.07
N TYR A 250 4.33 -16.55 -0.69
CA TYR A 250 4.94 -17.26 -1.83
C TYR A 250 4.85 -16.49 -3.15
N TYR A 251 3.89 -15.58 -3.27
CA TYR A 251 3.59 -14.77 -4.45
C TYR A 251 3.71 -13.28 -4.13
N TYR A 252 4.79 -12.87 -3.46
CA TYR A 252 5.01 -11.50 -2.95
C TYR A 252 5.00 -10.40 -4.03
N TRP A 253 5.13 -10.76 -5.31
CA TRP A 253 5.04 -9.83 -6.44
C TRP A 253 3.59 -9.56 -6.89
N LEU A 254 2.62 -10.26 -6.32
CA LEU A 254 1.19 -10.06 -6.58
C LEU A 254 0.54 -9.40 -5.35
N ASN A 255 -0.32 -8.43 -5.63
CA ASN A 255 -1.13 -7.77 -4.61
C ASN A 255 -2.49 -8.46 -4.51
N PHE A 256 -2.60 -9.49 -3.67
CA PHE A 256 -3.87 -10.12 -3.39
C PHE A 256 -4.78 -9.17 -2.62
N GLN A 257 -6.06 -9.14 -2.99
CA GLN A 257 -7.07 -8.35 -2.30
C GLN A 257 -7.99 -9.28 -1.53
N LYS A 258 -8.20 -8.99 -0.24
CA LYS A 258 -9.19 -9.66 0.61
C LYS A 258 -10.43 -8.77 0.71
N GLY A 259 -11.60 -9.34 0.44
CA GLY A 259 -12.87 -8.67 0.68
C GLY A 259 -13.05 -8.32 2.17
N LYS A 260 -13.72 -7.19 2.46
CA LYS A 260 -14.06 -6.73 3.81
C LYS A 260 -15.42 -7.26 4.28
N ASP A 261 -16.29 -7.60 3.35
CA ASP A 261 -17.65 -8.05 3.64
C ASP A 261 -17.72 -9.58 3.77
N THR A 262 -18.57 -10.05 4.68
CA THR A 262 -18.93 -11.48 4.83
C THR A 262 -20.39 -11.69 4.43
N LEU A 263 -20.71 -12.79 3.75
CA LEU A 263 -22.10 -13.12 3.40
C LEU A 263 -22.93 -13.40 4.66
N TYR A 264 -22.34 -14.20 5.55
CA TYR A 264 -22.90 -14.53 6.85
C TYR A 264 -21.81 -14.44 7.90
N SER A 265 -22.14 -13.80 9.02
CA SER A 265 -21.30 -13.79 10.20
C SER A 265 -21.93 -14.72 11.23
N THR A 266 -21.46 -15.96 11.26
CA THR A 266 -21.84 -16.92 12.30
C THR A 266 -20.71 -16.99 13.31
N PRO A 267 -20.94 -16.64 14.58
CA PRO A 267 -19.92 -16.79 15.60
C PRO A 267 -19.60 -18.29 15.76
N THR A 268 -18.34 -18.66 15.58
CA THR A 268 -17.85 -20.00 15.85
C THR A 268 -17.32 -20.06 17.27
N GLY A 269 -17.65 -21.13 18.00
CA GLY A 269 -17.16 -21.32 19.36
C GLY A 269 -17.31 -22.75 19.81
N ASN A 270 -16.59 -23.09 20.88
CA ASN A 270 -16.73 -24.37 21.54
C ASN A 270 -17.83 -24.27 22.59
N PHE A 271 -18.80 -25.19 22.53
CA PHE A 271 -19.81 -25.35 23.57
C PHE A 271 -19.45 -26.53 24.47
N PHE A 272 -19.60 -26.35 25.78
CA PHE A 272 -19.34 -27.41 26.76
C PHE A 272 -20.66 -27.95 27.30
N ASN A 273 -21.10 -29.09 26.77
CA ASN A 273 -22.32 -29.75 27.26
C ASN A 273 -22.09 -30.42 28.61
N LYS A 274 -23.02 -30.23 29.55
CA LYS A 274 -23.00 -30.86 30.89
C LYS A 274 -21.68 -30.63 31.65
N ALA A 275 -21.11 -29.42 31.55
CA ALA A 275 -19.83 -29.10 32.17
C ALA A 275 -19.78 -29.37 33.69
N GLY A 276 -20.91 -29.23 34.39
CA GLY A 276 -21.00 -29.49 35.82
C GLY A 276 -19.95 -28.68 36.61
N PRO A 277 -19.31 -29.27 37.65
CA PRO A 277 -18.26 -28.60 38.42
C PRO A 277 -16.88 -28.61 37.74
N SER A 278 -16.80 -28.92 36.43
CA SER A 278 -15.53 -28.99 35.71
C SER A 278 -14.83 -27.62 35.61
N LYS A 279 -13.51 -27.62 35.82
CA LYS A 279 -12.65 -26.44 35.61
C LYS A 279 -12.28 -26.22 34.13
N ILE A 280 -12.64 -27.14 33.23
CA ILE A 280 -12.24 -27.10 31.81
C ILE A 280 -12.73 -25.81 31.11
N PRO A 281 -14.01 -25.38 31.22
CA PRO A 281 -14.44 -24.14 30.57
C PRO A 281 -13.70 -22.91 31.08
N HIS A 282 -13.32 -22.91 32.35
CA HIS A 282 -12.55 -21.82 32.96
C HIS A 282 -11.12 -21.75 32.40
N TYR A 283 -10.43 -22.88 32.27
CA TYR A 283 -9.10 -22.92 31.64
C TYR A 283 -9.15 -22.61 30.15
N TYR A 284 -10.17 -23.08 29.44
CA TYR A 284 -10.36 -22.76 28.02
C TYR A 284 -10.58 -21.25 27.81
N ARG A 285 -11.40 -20.63 28.65
CA ARG A 285 -11.58 -19.18 28.68
C ARG A 285 -10.27 -18.45 28.96
N SER A 286 -9.50 -18.89 29.96
CA SER A 286 -8.19 -18.31 30.28
C SER A 286 -7.22 -18.38 29.09
N MET A 287 -7.22 -19.48 28.33
CA MET A 287 -6.40 -19.65 27.12
C MET A 287 -6.78 -18.69 25.99
N LEU A 288 -8.08 -18.40 25.83
CA LEU A 288 -8.57 -17.40 24.89
C LEU A 288 -8.20 -15.97 25.33
N GLU A 289 -8.46 -15.64 26.59
CA GLU A 289 -8.21 -14.30 27.16
C GLU A 289 -6.72 -13.94 27.18
N THR A 290 -5.84 -14.92 27.40
CA THR A 290 -4.38 -14.72 27.35
C THR A 290 -3.81 -14.69 25.92
N GLY A 291 -4.61 -15.01 24.90
CA GLY A 291 -4.18 -15.04 23.51
C GLY A 291 -3.36 -16.28 23.10
N ILE A 292 -3.16 -17.25 24.01
CA ILE A 292 -2.44 -18.50 23.72
C ILE A 292 -3.10 -19.26 22.57
N TYR A 293 -4.44 -19.33 22.58
CA TYR A 293 -5.20 -20.01 21.53
C TYR A 293 -4.96 -19.39 20.15
N ASN A 294 -4.99 -18.05 20.05
CA ASN A 294 -4.73 -17.35 18.79
C ASN A 294 -3.30 -17.58 18.28
N ARG A 295 -2.31 -17.61 19.18
CA ARG A 295 -0.93 -17.92 18.81
C ARG A 295 -0.79 -19.35 18.28
N LEU A 296 -1.45 -20.31 18.90
CA LEU A 296 -1.46 -21.71 18.44
C LEU A 296 -2.10 -21.86 17.06
N LEU A 297 -3.22 -21.17 16.80
CA LEU A 297 -3.84 -21.14 15.48
C LEU A 297 -2.88 -20.60 14.43
N LEU A 298 -2.19 -19.49 14.71
CA LEU A 298 -1.22 -18.91 13.78
C LEU A 298 -0.05 -19.86 13.49
N GLU A 299 0.50 -20.54 14.49
CA GLU A 299 1.57 -21.52 14.29
C GLU A 299 1.10 -22.75 13.50
N ASP A 300 -0.12 -23.24 13.71
CA ASP A 300 -0.71 -24.33 12.91
C ASP A 300 -0.82 -23.94 11.42
N VAL A 301 -1.27 -22.71 11.15
CA VAL A 301 -1.38 -22.16 9.80
C VAL A 301 -0.02 -22.03 9.13
N LEU A 302 0.96 -21.47 9.84
CA LEU A 302 2.32 -21.34 9.32
C LEU A 302 2.96 -22.71 9.07
N SER A 303 2.72 -23.68 9.95
CA SER A 303 3.17 -25.05 9.79
C SER A 303 2.58 -25.68 8.51
N LYS A 304 1.25 -25.64 8.34
CA LYS A 304 0.58 -26.12 7.12
C LYS A 304 1.09 -25.42 5.85
N ALA A 305 1.28 -24.11 5.92
CA ALA A 305 1.80 -23.31 4.81
C ALA A 305 3.22 -23.72 4.40
N THR A 306 4.09 -24.09 5.35
CA THR A 306 5.46 -24.54 5.06
C THR A 306 5.54 -25.91 4.41
N LEU A 307 4.58 -26.79 4.70
CA LEU A 307 4.48 -28.13 4.09
C LEU A 307 3.91 -28.08 2.66
N ARG A 308 3.11 -27.06 2.34
CA ARG A 308 2.54 -26.86 1.01
C ARG A 308 3.60 -26.34 0.03
N LYS A 309 3.66 -26.95 -1.16
CA LYS A 309 4.51 -26.48 -2.26
C LYS A 309 3.70 -25.54 -3.16
N PRO A 310 4.24 -24.38 -3.56
CA PRO A 310 3.54 -23.48 -4.46
C PRO A 310 3.30 -24.15 -5.82
N ALA A 311 2.09 -23.97 -6.36
CA ALA A 311 1.67 -24.56 -7.63
C ALA A 311 2.42 -23.92 -8.80
N VAL A 312 2.62 -22.60 -8.75
CA VAL A 312 3.39 -21.83 -9.72
C VAL A 312 4.75 -21.49 -9.13
N LYS A 313 5.83 -22.02 -9.72
CA LYS A 313 7.22 -21.84 -9.24
C LYS A 313 7.92 -20.62 -9.81
N ALA A 314 7.44 -20.09 -10.93
CA ALA A 314 8.09 -18.98 -11.62
C ALA A 314 7.47 -17.66 -11.13
N ALA A 315 8.28 -16.85 -10.44
CA ALA A 315 8.04 -15.42 -10.47
C ALA A 315 8.11 -14.99 -11.94
N PRO A 316 7.11 -14.29 -12.48
CA PRO A 316 7.32 -13.54 -13.71
C PRO A 316 8.60 -12.73 -13.51
N LYS A 317 9.45 -12.62 -14.55
CA LYS A 317 10.52 -11.62 -14.52
C LYS A 317 9.88 -10.34 -14.02
N PRO A 318 10.36 -9.75 -12.91
CA PRO A 318 9.70 -8.61 -12.31
C PRO A 318 9.51 -7.62 -13.45
N TRP A 319 8.26 -7.44 -13.85
CA TRP A 319 7.91 -6.20 -14.51
C TRP A 319 8.28 -5.22 -13.43
N VAL A 320 9.41 -4.54 -13.63
CA VAL A 320 9.78 -3.41 -12.82
C VAL A 320 8.72 -2.38 -13.19
N GLU A 321 7.51 -2.55 -12.66
CA GLU A 321 6.66 -1.44 -12.31
C GLU A 321 7.61 -0.57 -11.52
N GLY A 322 8.04 0.52 -12.16
CA GLY A 322 8.95 1.50 -11.62
C GLY A 322 8.26 2.12 -10.42
N THR A 323 8.22 1.36 -9.33
CA THR A 323 7.67 1.78 -8.06
C THR A 323 8.57 2.93 -7.64
N LEU A 324 7.97 4.11 -7.62
CA LEU A 324 8.57 5.40 -7.30
C LEU A 324 9.49 5.36 -6.08
N ASN A 325 9.25 4.42 -5.16
CA ASN A 325 10.03 4.19 -3.95
C ASN A 325 11.53 4.03 -4.21
N GLY A 326 11.95 3.33 -5.27
CA GLY A 326 13.38 3.19 -5.60
C GLY A 326 14.02 4.53 -6.03
N SER A 327 13.31 5.26 -6.89
CA SER A 327 13.75 6.56 -7.41
C SER A 327 13.79 7.65 -6.32
N LEU A 328 12.84 7.61 -5.38
CA LEU A 328 12.79 8.55 -4.25
C LEU A 328 14.00 8.40 -3.32
N ILE A 329 14.44 7.17 -3.04
CA ILE A 329 15.62 6.95 -2.18
C ILE A 329 16.88 7.52 -2.84
N THR A 330 17.11 7.26 -4.13
CA THR A 330 18.25 7.82 -4.85
C THR A 330 18.24 9.35 -4.84
N LEU A 331 17.05 9.95 -4.89
CA LEU A 331 16.85 11.40 -4.85
C LEU A 331 17.23 11.97 -3.48
N PHE A 332 16.77 11.36 -2.38
CA PHE A 332 17.14 11.78 -1.03
C PHE A 332 18.64 11.62 -0.76
N VAL A 333 19.27 10.57 -1.30
CA VAL A 333 20.72 10.36 -1.20
C VAL A 333 21.47 11.48 -1.93
N LEU A 334 21.10 11.79 -3.18
CA LEU A 334 21.71 12.89 -3.94
C LEU A 334 21.54 14.24 -3.23
N TYR A 335 20.34 14.52 -2.71
CA TYR A 335 20.05 15.72 -1.93
C TYR A 335 20.90 15.81 -0.66
N GLY A 336 21.04 14.70 0.07
CA GLY A 336 21.87 14.61 1.27
C GLY A 336 23.34 14.90 0.95
N CYS A 337 23.88 14.30 -0.12
CA CYS A 337 25.25 14.52 -0.56
C CYS A 337 25.51 15.98 -0.97
N LEU A 338 24.61 16.60 -1.75
CA LEU A 338 24.73 18.00 -2.17
C LEU A 338 24.65 18.96 -0.97
N SER A 339 23.76 18.68 -0.01
CA SER A 339 23.63 19.49 1.21
C SER A 339 24.89 19.40 2.08
N LEU A 340 25.46 18.20 2.22
CA LEU A 340 26.70 17.98 2.98
C LEU A 340 27.91 18.70 2.37
N THR A 341 28.09 18.61 1.04
CA THR A 341 29.20 19.30 0.36
C THR A 341 29.08 20.82 0.47
N ALA A 342 27.87 21.36 0.37
CA ALA A 342 27.60 22.78 0.57
C ALA A 342 27.94 23.26 1.99
N LEU A 343 27.55 22.50 3.02
CA LEU A 343 27.87 22.81 4.41
C LEU A 343 29.38 22.71 4.70
N ALA A 344 30.06 21.73 4.11
CA ALA A 344 31.51 21.57 4.22
C ALA A 344 32.25 22.76 3.59
N ALA A 345 31.86 23.16 2.38
CA ALA A 345 32.41 24.33 1.68
C ALA A 345 32.17 25.63 2.46
N PHE A 346 30.95 25.83 2.98
CA PHE A 346 30.61 26.98 3.81
C PHE A 346 31.45 27.03 5.10
N SER A 347 31.63 25.89 5.77
CA SER A 347 32.43 25.77 6.99
C SER A 347 33.90 26.07 6.72
N TRP A 348 34.44 25.58 5.60
CA TRP A 348 35.81 25.83 5.17
C TRP A 348 36.07 27.32 4.92
N GLU A 349 35.21 27.98 4.14
CA GLU A 349 35.32 29.42 3.86
C GLU A 349 35.14 30.29 5.11
N SER A 350 34.20 29.91 5.99
CA SER A 350 33.98 30.60 7.26
C SER A 350 35.22 30.55 8.15
N ARG A 351 35.91 29.40 8.19
CA ARG A 351 37.19 29.25 8.91
C ARG A 351 38.30 30.11 8.29
N LEU A 352 38.42 30.14 6.97
CA LEU A 352 39.40 31.00 6.30
C LEU A 352 39.15 32.49 6.57
N CYS A 353 37.88 32.90 6.61
CA CYS A 353 37.51 34.28 6.89
C CYS A 353 37.83 34.67 8.35
N THR A 354 37.50 33.82 9.32
CA THR A 354 37.84 34.09 10.74
C THR A 354 39.35 34.12 10.96
N LEU A 355 40.12 33.26 10.29
CA LEU A 355 41.58 33.28 10.34
C LEU A 355 42.17 34.58 9.78
N LYS A 356 41.67 35.05 8.63
CA LYS A 356 42.10 36.35 8.05
C LYS A 356 41.80 37.52 8.98
N VAL A 357 40.61 37.55 9.60
CA VAL A 357 40.24 38.58 10.58
C VAL A 357 41.18 38.52 11.79
N PHE A 358 41.43 37.33 12.34
CA PHE A 358 42.30 37.15 13.51
C PHE A 358 43.78 37.51 13.23
N LEU A 359 44.28 37.21 12.04
CA LEU A 359 45.62 37.64 11.61
C LEU A 359 45.68 39.16 11.40
N GLY A 360 44.63 39.77 10.85
CA GLY A 360 44.50 41.21 10.69
C GLY A 360 44.50 41.94 12.03
N THR A 361 43.70 41.47 13.00
CA THR A 361 43.67 42.05 14.35
C THR A 361 45.00 41.88 15.07
N LYS A 362 45.68 40.74 14.95
CA LYS A 362 47.06 40.58 15.46
C LYS A 362 48.03 41.60 14.85
N LYS A 363 47.94 41.88 13.55
CA LYS A 363 48.79 42.88 12.88
C LYS A 363 48.53 44.29 13.40
N ILE A 364 47.26 44.66 13.59
CA ILE A 364 46.85 45.95 14.19
C ILE A 364 47.32 46.04 15.65
N LEU A 365 47.15 44.98 16.44
CA LEU A 365 47.58 44.95 17.84
C LEU A 365 49.10 45.07 17.98
N LYS A 366 49.85 44.44 17.07
CA LYS A 366 51.32 44.57 17.00
C LYS A 366 51.73 45.99 16.64
N HIS A 367 51.04 46.63 15.69
CA HIS A 367 51.27 48.03 15.33
C HIS A 367 50.94 49.00 16.48
N LEU A 368 49.84 48.77 17.21
CA LEU A 368 49.47 49.56 18.40
C LEU A 368 50.47 49.38 19.54
N LYS A 369 50.98 48.16 19.78
CA LYS A 369 52.06 47.92 20.75
C LYS A 369 53.35 48.66 20.34
N TRP A 370 53.73 48.61 19.07
CA TRP A 370 54.91 49.32 18.56
C TRP A 370 54.79 50.84 18.69
N GLN A 371 53.62 51.40 18.37
CA GLN A 371 53.29 52.82 18.57
C GLN A 371 53.40 53.23 20.05
N LYS A 372 52.93 52.39 20.99
CA LYS A 372 53.12 52.65 22.43
C LYS A 372 54.59 52.63 22.85
N ILE A 373 55.38 51.68 22.36
CA ILE A 373 56.83 51.60 22.65
C ILE A 373 57.56 52.84 22.12
N LEU A 374 57.26 53.28 20.89
CA LEU A 374 57.85 54.50 20.30
C LEU A 374 57.53 55.76 21.13
N LYS A 375 56.30 55.87 21.67
CA LYS A 375 55.94 56.97 22.57
C LYS A 375 56.77 56.95 23.87
N LEU A 376 56.98 55.78 24.46
CA LEU A 376 57.79 55.64 25.69
C LEU A 376 59.27 55.96 25.44
N VAL A 377 59.85 55.52 24.32
CA VAL A 377 61.25 55.83 23.96
C VAL A 377 61.45 57.33 23.76
N LYS A 378 60.50 58.02 23.11
CA LYS A 378 60.55 59.48 22.96
C LYS A 378 60.53 60.20 24.32
N GLN A 379 59.71 59.75 25.27
CA GLN A 379 59.66 60.33 26.62
C GLN A 379 60.98 60.15 27.38
N LEU A 380 61.63 58.98 27.27
CA LEU A 380 62.93 58.72 27.91
C LEU A 380 64.06 59.57 27.32
N HIS A 381 64.03 59.87 26.02
CA HIS A 381 65.07 60.70 25.41
C HIS A 381 64.99 62.17 25.85
N VAL A 382 63.78 62.69 26.07
CA VAL A 382 63.57 64.04 26.64
C VAL A 382 64.13 64.11 28.07
N TYR A 383 63.97 63.05 28.88
CA TYR A 383 64.47 63.02 30.25
C TYR A 383 66.00 62.93 30.37
N LYS A 384 66.70 62.50 29.31
CA LYS A 384 68.17 62.35 29.33
C LYS A 384 68.91 63.61 28.86
N ASN A 385 68.20 64.54 28.22
CA ASN A 385 68.77 65.75 27.62
C ASN A 385 68.32 67.05 28.31
N GLY A 386 67.51 66.96 29.37
CA GLY A 386 67.21 68.05 30.30
C GLY A 386 67.72 67.67 31.67
#